data_AF-A0A916VCL1-F1
#
_entry.id   AF-A0A916VCL1-F1
#
_cell.length_a   1.000
_cell.length_b   1.000
_cell.length_c   1.000
_cell.angle_alpha   90.00
_cell.angle_beta   90.00
_cell.angle_gamma   90.00
#
_symmetry.space_group_name_H-M   'P 1'
#
loop_
_entity.id
_entity.type
_entity.pdbx_description
1 polymer ?
#
loop_
_entity_poly.entity_id
_entity_poly.type
_entity_poly.pdbx_seq_one_letter_code
_entity_poly.pdbx_strand_id
1 'polypeptide(L)'
;MKKMKNKDYIGHGAALLTILIWGTTFISTKILLVEFKPIEILVFRFVMGFLALWIICPKWLKTAGWKQEVVFAAAGLSGICLYYLLENIALTYTLASNVGVIISVAPFFTAILAHIFIGSEEKFRVNFFAGFIIAMAGTVMISLNGAKLQLNPMGDFLAILAAAVWAIYSILTKKISGFGYPVVLATRRTFFYGILFMIPAAWIFDLRFDVTGFADPKNLLNILYLGLGASALCFVTWNIAVKKLGAVKTSIYIYMTPVITVITSVLILSERITWMSGLGVIFTLLGLIISEMKMNPRKLKTIGIFLVFLIPFLFTGCSGGNHESSNSKSAETKEKEPETKIEEKDWSDDFAGLNGAAVIYEPEENRYQIYNQDLAKTRRSPCSTFKIISSLTALENGVIDPDHSVREWSGEQFWNSGWNQDISFEEAFRVSCVWYFREVIDDIGKERMQKELDKLSYGNCDISDWEGKQNTNNNNRALTGFWIESSLKISPKEQTEVMERIFGDTSSYSKESLSRLKQVMLTSQDKEKDIAIYGKTGMGKDNGITTDAWFTGFADVSGQRKYFCVYLGKTNGADVTSTKAKEIAIQIISDL
;
A
#
# COMPACT_ATOMS: atom_id res chain seq x y z
N MET A 1 33.17 -25.36 -31.92
CA MET A 1 32.38 -24.12 -31.68
C MET A 1 30.86 -24.29 -31.53
N LYS A 2 30.19 -25.36 -32.03
CA LYS A 2 28.72 -25.54 -31.92
C LYS A 2 28.18 -25.92 -30.52
N LYS A 3 29.01 -26.50 -29.63
CA LYS A 3 28.60 -26.93 -28.26
C LYS A 3 28.52 -25.80 -27.21
N MET A 4 29.04 -24.60 -27.47
CA MET A 4 29.00 -23.46 -26.53
C MET A 4 27.68 -22.67 -26.58
N LYS A 5 27.02 -22.57 -27.75
CA LYS A 5 25.76 -21.79 -27.86
C LYS A 5 24.58 -22.42 -27.11
N ASN A 6 24.53 -23.75 -26.96
CA ASN A 6 23.36 -24.44 -26.40
C ASN A 6 23.26 -24.36 -24.86
N LYS A 7 24.35 -24.01 -24.16
CA LYS A 7 24.39 -23.98 -22.68
C LYS A 7 23.85 -22.69 -22.08
N ASP A 8 23.87 -21.59 -22.84
CA ASP A 8 23.44 -20.27 -22.36
C ASP A 8 21.91 -20.13 -22.40
N TYR A 9 21.23 -20.73 -23.40
CA TYR A 9 19.76 -20.70 -23.51
C TYR A 9 19.06 -21.29 -22.28
N ILE A 10 19.61 -22.37 -21.71
CA ILE A 10 19.07 -22.97 -20.49
C ILE A 10 19.19 -22.00 -19.30
N GLY A 11 20.32 -21.29 -19.19
CA GLY A 11 20.50 -20.27 -18.15
C GLY A 11 19.51 -19.12 -18.29
N HIS A 12 19.33 -18.61 -19.52
CA HIS A 12 18.40 -17.53 -19.81
C HIS A 12 16.93 -17.93 -19.58
N GLY A 13 16.54 -19.13 -20.03
CA GLY A 13 15.19 -19.66 -19.78
C GLY A 13 14.91 -19.88 -18.29
N ALA A 14 15.90 -20.38 -17.54
CA ALA A 14 15.77 -20.55 -16.10
C ALA A 14 15.65 -19.21 -15.35
N ALA A 15 16.40 -18.18 -15.77
CA ALA A 15 16.27 -16.83 -15.22
C ALA A 15 14.88 -16.22 -15.50
N LEU A 16 14.40 -16.31 -16.75
CA LEU A 16 13.08 -15.80 -17.15
C LEU A 16 11.95 -16.46 -16.38
N LEU A 17 11.95 -17.80 -16.28
CA LEU A 17 10.96 -18.54 -15.50
C LEU A 17 10.94 -18.06 -14.04
N THR A 18 12.13 -17.86 -13.46
CA THR A 18 12.26 -17.39 -12.09
C THR A 18 11.65 -16.01 -11.90
N ILE A 19 11.95 -15.05 -12.79
CA ILE A 19 11.44 -13.69 -12.67
C ILE A 19 9.94 -13.59 -12.95
N LEU A 20 9.40 -14.41 -13.86
CA LEU A 20 7.95 -14.49 -14.08
C LEU A 20 7.22 -14.89 -12.79
N ILE A 21 7.76 -15.86 -12.06
CA ILE A 21 7.17 -16.31 -10.79
C ILE A 21 7.43 -15.25 -9.69
N TRP A 22 8.67 -14.81 -9.49
CA TRP A 22 9.01 -13.84 -8.44
C TRP A 22 8.30 -12.50 -8.61
N GLY A 23 8.07 -12.04 -9.84
CA GLY A 23 7.32 -10.81 -10.12
C GLY A 23 5.88 -10.83 -9.60
N THR A 24 5.27 -12.00 -9.43
CA THR A 24 3.90 -12.11 -8.87
C THR A 24 3.90 -12.42 -7.37
N THR A 25 5.06 -12.76 -6.79
CA THR A 25 5.13 -13.14 -5.37
C THR A 25 4.87 -11.98 -4.42
N PHE A 26 5.18 -10.74 -4.80
CA PHE A 26 4.86 -9.56 -3.97
C PHE A 26 3.36 -9.43 -3.70
N ILE A 27 2.53 -9.72 -4.71
CA ILE A 27 1.07 -9.70 -4.62
C ILE A 27 0.61 -10.83 -3.67
N SER A 28 1.12 -12.05 -3.89
CA SER A 28 0.81 -13.21 -3.05
C SER A 28 1.19 -13.00 -1.59
N THR A 29 2.37 -12.43 -1.32
CA THR A 29 2.82 -12.08 0.03
C THR A 29 1.93 -11.00 0.66
N LYS A 30 1.53 -9.96 -0.09
CA LYS A 30 0.61 -8.92 0.42
C LYS A 30 -0.75 -9.49 0.83
N ILE A 31 -1.29 -10.45 0.09
CA ILE A 31 -2.53 -11.14 0.45
C ILE A 31 -2.36 -11.88 1.78
N LEU A 32 -1.27 -12.64 1.93
CA LEU A 32 -0.99 -13.39 3.16
C LEU A 32 -0.71 -12.48 4.36
N LEU A 33 -0.12 -11.29 4.15
CA LEU A 33 0.18 -10.33 5.22
C LEU A 33 -1.07 -9.74 5.91
N VAL A 34 -2.27 -10.02 5.40
CA VAL A 34 -3.53 -9.65 6.06
C VAL A 34 -3.78 -10.52 7.29
N GLU A 35 -3.39 -11.80 7.25
CA GLU A 35 -3.67 -12.77 8.33
C GLU A 35 -2.40 -13.32 8.99
N PHE A 36 -1.26 -13.28 8.30
CA PHE A 36 0.00 -13.82 8.77
C PHE A 36 1.06 -12.75 8.99
N LYS A 37 1.89 -12.92 10.02
CA LYS A 37 3.07 -12.09 10.24
C LYS A 37 4.14 -12.34 9.17
N PRO A 38 5.01 -11.34 8.90
CA PRO A 38 6.17 -11.50 8.01
C PRO A 38 7.04 -12.74 8.27
N ILE A 39 7.27 -13.05 9.56
CA ILE A 39 8.09 -14.19 9.99
C ILE A 39 7.38 -15.54 9.78
N GLU A 40 6.06 -15.57 9.91
CA GLU A 40 5.24 -16.78 9.69
C GLU A 40 5.29 -17.18 8.22
N ILE A 41 5.01 -16.22 7.32
CA ILE A 41 5.10 -16.42 5.87
C ILE A 41 6.50 -16.90 5.49
N LEU A 42 7.56 -16.29 6.05
CA LEU A 42 8.94 -16.66 5.81
C LEU A 42 9.21 -18.14 6.18
N VAL A 43 8.84 -18.53 7.41
CA VAL A 43 9.08 -19.88 7.92
C VAL A 43 8.30 -20.91 7.10
N PHE A 44 7.00 -20.72 6.89
CA PHE A 44 6.18 -21.67 6.12
C PHE A 44 6.70 -21.84 4.69
N ARG A 45 7.02 -20.72 4.01
CA ARG A 45 7.56 -20.70 2.65
C ARG A 45 8.83 -21.53 2.53
N PHE A 46 9.81 -21.35 3.42
CA PHE A 46 11.11 -22.01 3.29
C PHE A 46 11.16 -23.41 3.87
N VAL A 47 10.40 -23.70 4.93
CA VAL A 47 10.23 -25.08 5.43
C VAL A 47 9.58 -25.94 4.37
N MET A 48 8.48 -25.47 3.77
CA MET A 48 7.80 -26.19 2.69
C MET A 48 8.71 -26.39 1.47
N GLY A 49 9.41 -25.34 1.05
CA GLY A 49 10.37 -25.44 -0.07
C GLY A 49 11.52 -26.42 0.23
N PHE A 50 12.03 -26.43 1.46
CA PHE A 50 13.07 -27.38 1.89
C PHE A 50 12.58 -28.82 1.84
N LEU A 51 11.38 -29.09 2.37
CA LEU A 51 10.77 -30.42 2.33
C LEU A 51 10.56 -30.91 0.90
N ALA A 52 10.07 -30.04 0.01
CA ALA A 52 9.91 -30.37 -1.41
C ALA A 52 11.24 -30.75 -2.08
N LEU A 53 12.30 -29.96 -1.86
CA LEU A 53 13.64 -30.27 -2.40
C LEU A 53 14.24 -31.53 -1.78
N TRP A 54 13.94 -31.82 -0.51
CA TRP A 54 14.38 -33.03 0.15
C TRP A 54 13.68 -34.28 -0.41
N ILE A 55 12.37 -34.21 -0.67
CA ILE A 55 11.61 -35.28 -1.32
C ILE A 55 12.16 -35.57 -2.72
N ILE A 56 12.45 -34.53 -3.51
CA ILE A 56 12.99 -34.67 -4.87
C ILE A 56 14.41 -35.27 -4.86
N CYS A 57 15.25 -34.86 -3.90
CA CYS A 57 16.63 -35.33 -3.81
C CYS A 57 17.05 -35.60 -2.35
N PRO A 58 16.71 -36.78 -1.79
CA PRO A 58 16.96 -37.10 -0.38
C PRO A 58 18.43 -37.46 -0.08
N LYS A 59 19.34 -37.22 -1.03
CA LYS A 59 20.77 -37.56 -0.89
C LYS A 59 21.48 -36.57 0.02
N TRP A 60 22.39 -37.08 0.85
CA TRP A 60 23.27 -36.26 1.67
C TRP A 60 24.35 -35.57 0.84
N LEU A 61 24.52 -34.27 1.05
CA LEU A 61 25.63 -33.52 0.47
C LEU A 61 26.82 -33.57 1.44
N LYS A 62 27.91 -34.24 1.02
CA LYS A 62 29.18 -34.19 1.74
C LYS A 62 30.00 -33.02 1.19
N THR A 63 30.15 -31.96 1.98
CA THR A 63 31.00 -30.82 1.62
C THR A 63 32.47 -31.20 1.78
N ALA A 64 33.35 -30.55 1.02
CA ALA A 64 34.80 -30.86 1.06
C ALA A 64 35.52 -30.27 2.30
N GLY A 65 34.80 -29.58 3.20
CA GLY A 65 35.34 -29.03 4.45
C GLY A 65 34.53 -27.86 5.01
N TRP A 66 34.85 -27.48 6.25
CA TRP A 66 34.11 -26.45 7.02
C TRP A 66 34.05 -25.09 6.33
N LYS A 67 35.07 -24.70 5.55
CA LYS A 67 35.07 -23.45 4.78
C LYS A 67 33.93 -23.38 3.76
N GLN A 68 33.54 -24.51 3.17
CA GLN A 68 32.41 -24.56 2.24
C GLN A 68 31.08 -24.49 3.00
N GLU A 69 30.98 -25.10 4.18
CA GLU A 69 29.80 -24.99 5.06
C GLU A 69 29.54 -23.54 5.47
N VAL A 70 30.60 -22.77 5.79
CA VAL A 70 30.45 -21.33 6.09
C VAL A 70 29.88 -20.56 4.89
N VAL A 71 30.27 -20.91 3.66
CA VAL A 71 29.70 -20.27 2.46
C VAL A 71 28.22 -20.64 2.29
N PHE A 72 27.85 -21.89 2.53
CA PHE A 72 26.44 -22.31 2.54
C PHE A 72 25.63 -21.60 3.64
N ALA A 73 26.19 -21.48 4.84
CA ALA A 73 25.57 -20.80 5.96
C ALA A 73 25.37 -19.31 5.69
N ALA A 74 26.41 -18.62 5.20
CA ALA A 74 26.32 -17.22 4.81
C ALA A 74 25.31 -17.00 3.67
N ALA A 75 25.21 -17.93 2.71
CA ALA A 75 24.21 -17.85 1.65
C ALA A 75 22.80 -18.05 2.20
N GLY A 76 22.62 -18.94 3.18
CA GLY A 76 21.34 -19.16 3.87
C GLY A 76 20.93 -17.92 4.67
N LEU A 77 21.86 -17.36 5.45
CA LEU A 77 21.61 -16.15 6.24
C LEU A 77 21.22 -14.97 5.35
N SER A 78 21.97 -14.71 4.28
CA SER A 78 21.72 -13.57 3.39
C SER A 78 20.46 -13.75 2.55
N GLY A 79 20.41 -14.74 1.67
CA GLY A 79 19.37 -14.85 0.65
C GLY A 79 18.07 -15.52 1.11
N ILE A 80 18.11 -16.31 2.17
CA ILE A 80 16.95 -17.08 2.64
C ILE A 80 16.33 -16.43 3.87
N CYS A 81 17.14 -16.02 4.85
CA CYS A 81 16.64 -15.40 6.08
C CYS A 81 16.51 -13.87 5.96
N LEU A 82 17.64 -13.15 5.87
CA LEU A 82 17.67 -11.69 5.98
C LEU A 82 16.96 -11.00 4.81
N TYR A 83 17.22 -11.41 3.57
CA TYR A 83 16.57 -10.81 2.39
C TYR A 83 15.05 -10.85 2.50
N TYR A 84 14.45 -12.03 2.71
CA TYR A 84 13.00 -12.15 2.77
C TYR A 84 12.39 -11.60 4.06
N LEU A 85 13.12 -11.63 5.19
CA LEU A 85 12.63 -10.99 6.40
C LEU A 85 12.51 -9.48 6.19
N LEU A 86 13.56 -8.84 5.64
CA LEU A 86 13.57 -7.42 5.32
C LEU A 86 12.53 -7.06 4.26
N GLU A 87 12.40 -7.88 3.21
CA GLU A 87 11.39 -7.70 2.15
C GLU A 87 9.97 -7.81 2.68
N ASN A 88 9.66 -8.85 3.47
CA ASN A 88 8.31 -9.03 4.03
C ASN A 88 7.95 -7.90 5.00
N ILE A 89 8.90 -7.42 5.80
CA ILE A 89 8.69 -6.25 6.68
C ILE A 89 8.55 -4.97 5.84
N ALA A 90 9.35 -4.77 4.79
CA ALA A 90 9.18 -3.62 3.89
C ALA A 90 7.77 -3.59 3.29
N LEU A 91 7.23 -4.75 2.91
CA LEU A 91 5.87 -4.90 2.41
C LEU A 91 4.79 -4.59 3.45
N THR A 92 5.06 -4.52 4.75
CA THR A 92 4.08 -4.01 5.73
C THR A 92 4.04 -2.48 5.76
N TYR A 93 5.08 -1.80 5.29
CA TYR A 93 5.23 -0.34 5.35
C TYR A 93 4.95 0.39 4.03
N THR A 94 5.20 -0.25 2.89
CA THR A 94 5.07 0.37 1.55
C THR A 94 4.34 -0.54 0.56
N LEU A 95 4.14 -0.05 -0.66
CA LEU A 95 3.44 -0.76 -1.74
C LEU A 95 4.32 -1.85 -2.36
N ALA A 96 3.69 -2.92 -2.86
CA ALA A 96 4.38 -3.99 -3.57
C ALA A 96 5.14 -3.50 -4.82
N SER A 97 4.56 -2.53 -5.53
CA SER A 97 5.20 -1.85 -6.66
C SER A 97 6.47 -1.11 -6.24
N ASN A 98 6.42 -0.36 -5.14
CA ASN A 98 7.58 0.37 -4.60
C ASN A 98 8.70 -0.60 -4.19
N VAL A 99 8.38 -1.65 -3.44
CA VAL A 99 9.37 -2.68 -3.06
C VAL A 99 9.99 -3.34 -4.30
N GLY A 100 9.18 -3.72 -5.30
CA GLY A 100 9.67 -4.31 -6.54
C GLY A 100 10.62 -3.39 -7.33
N VAL A 101 10.30 -2.10 -7.39
CA VAL A 101 11.13 -1.07 -8.06
C VAL A 101 12.44 -0.85 -7.31
N ILE A 102 12.40 -0.77 -5.98
CA ILE A 102 13.59 -0.60 -5.15
C ILE A 102 14.50 -1.84 -5.22
N ILE A 103 13.94 -3.04 -5.19
CA ILE A 103 14.69 -4.29 -5.32
C ILE A 103 15.39 -4.39 -6.68
N SER A 104 14.90 -3.68 -7.71
CA SER A 104 15.57 -3.58 -9.00
C SER A 104 16.95 -2.90 -8.92
N VAL A 105 17.35 -2.33 -7.78
CA VAL A 105 18.73 -1.85 -7.52
C VAL A 105 19.69 -3.01 -7.20
N ALA A 106 19.21 -4.21 -6.84
CA ALA A 106 20.05 -5.36 -6.50
C ALA A 106 21.14 -5.74 -7.53
N PRO A 107 20.92 -5.62 -8.86
CA PRO A 107 21.97 -5.91 -9.85
C PRO A 107 23.15 -4.94 -9.76
N PHE A 108 22.92 -3.69 -9.37
CA PHE A 108 23.97 -2.69 -9.15
C PHE A 108 24.88 -3.10 -7.99
N PHE A 109 24.30 -3.44 -6.84
CA PHE A 109 25.06 -3.98 -5.71
C PHE A 109 25.77 -5.28 -6.07
N THR A 110 25.12 -6.16 -6.84
CA THR A 110 25.72 -7.42 -7.31
C THR A 110 26.94 -7.15 -8.17
N ALA A 111 26.88 -6.17 -9.08
CA ALA A 111 28.02 -5.80 -9.93
C ALA A 111 29.20 -5.25 -9.12
N ILE A 112 28.94 -4.41 -8.12
CA ILE A 112 29.99 -3.90 -7.22
C ILE A 112 30.65 -5.04 -6.46
N LEU A 113 29.87 -5.91 -5.81
CA LEU A 113 30.41 -7.01 -5.03
C LEU A 113 31.09 -8.07 -5.92
N ALA A 114 30.58 -8.33 -7.12
CA ALA A 114 31.24 -9.23 -8.07
C ALA A 114 32.62 -8.70 -8.48
N HIS A 115 32.73 -7.39 -8.75
CA HIS A 115 34.01 -6.78 -9.07
C HIS A 115 35.02 -6.93 -7.93
N ILE A 116 34.60 -6.70 -6.68
CA ILE A 116 35.46 -6.77 -5.50
C ILE A 116 35.88 -8.22 -5.18
N PHE A 117 34.95 -9.17 -5.22
CA PHE A 117 35.16 -10.51 -4.64
C PHE A 117 35.39 -11.64 -5.67
N ILE A 118 35.01 -11.47 -6.93
CA ILE A 118 35.13 -12.50 -7.97
C ILE A 118 36.29 -12.22 -8.94
N GLY A 119 36.73 -10.95 -9.08
CA GLY A 119 37.88 -10.58 -9.90
C GLY A 119 37.60 -10.47 -11.42
N SER A 120 38.60 -10.01 -12.16
CA SER A 120 38.61 -9.36 -13.49
C SER A 120 37.95 -10.06 -14.70
N GLU A 121 37.24 -11.18 -14.54
CA GLU A 121 36.46 -11.80 -15.62
C GLU A 121 35.19 -11.00 -15.96
N GLU A 122 34.59 -10.33 -14.97
CA GLU A 122 33.44 -9.43 -15.13
C GLU A 122 33.88 -7.96 -15.07
N LYS A 123 34.70 -7.53 -16.05
CA LYS A 123 35.11 -6.11 -16.16
C LYS A 123 33.88 -5.20 -16.22
N PHE A 124 33.89 -4.08 -15.48
CA PHE A 124 32.88 -3.02 -15.58
C PHE A 124 32.69 -2.63 -17.04
N ARG A 125 31.53 -2.97 -17.59
CA ARG A 125 31.15 -2.54 -18.93
C ARG A 125 30.34 -1.27 -18.78
N VAL A 126 30.76 -0.21 -19.43
CA VAL A 126 30.02 1.07 -19.44
C VAL A 126 28.56 0.85 -19.90
N ASN A 127 28.33 -0.17 -20.74
CA ASN A 127 27.01 -0.60 -21.20
C ASN A 127 26.08 -1.05 -20.05
N PHE A 128 26.63 -1.68 -19.00
CA PHE A 128 25.87 -2.10 -17.82
C PHE A 128 25.33 -0.88 -17.06
N PHE A 129 26.15 0.16 -16.85
CA PHE A 129 25.69 1.38 -16.18
C PHE A 129 24.70 2.16 -17.03
N ALA A 130 24.94 2.29 -18.33
CA ALA A 130 24.00 2.94 -19.23
C ALA A 130 22.65 2.21 -19.25
N GLY A 131 22.67 0.88 -19.37
CA GLY A 131 21.47 0.07 -19.33
C GLY A 131 20.77 0.08 -17.95
N PHE A 132 21.52 0.10 -16.85
CA PHE A 132 20.98 0.27 -15.49
C PHE A 132 20.24 1.60 -15.32
N ILE A 133 20.82 2.72 -15.76
CA ILE A 133 20.17 4.04 -15.64
C ILE A 133 18.86 4.05 -16.44
N ILE A 134 18.86 3.53 -17.67
CA ILE A 134 17.66 3.44 -18.50
C ILE A 134 16.63 2.50 -17.85
N ALA A 135 17.07 1.35 -17.34
CA ALA A 135 16.19 0.39 -16.72
C ALA A 135 15.55 0.94 -15.45
N MET A 136 16.33 1.63 -14.61
CA MET A 136 15.87 2.30 -13.39
C MET A 136 14.92 3.46 -13.69
N ALA A 137 15.19 4.27 -14.72
CA ALA A 137 14.24 5.29 -15.16
C ALA A 137 12.91 4.65 -15.57
N GLY A 138 12.96 3.55 -16.34
CA GLY A 138 11.79 2.78 -16.71
C GLY A 138 11.03 2.21 -15.51
N THR A 139 11.73 1.58 -14.55
CA THR A 139 11.07 1.00 -13.36
C THR A 139 10.49 2.06 -12.45
N VAL A 140 11.12 3.22 -12.31
CA VAL A 140 10.56 4.38 -11.60
C VAL A 140 9.32 4.90 -12.31
N MET A 141 9.32 5.03 -13.64
CA MET A 141 8.13 5.42 -14.40
C MET A 141 6.97 4.43 -14.24
N ILE A 142 7.27 3.12 -14.18
CA ILE A 142 6.28 2.08 -13.86
C ILE A 142 5.74 2.26 -12.42
N SER A 143 6.59 2.65 -11.46
CA SER A 143 6.17 2.94 -10.09
C SER A 143 5.25 4.16 -10.00
N LEU A 144 5.42 5.13 -10.91
CA LEU A 144 4.68 6.39 -10.98
C LEU A 144 3.36 6.26 -11.78
N ASN A 145 2.84 5.04 -11.96
CA ASN A 145 1.62 4.71 -12.72
C ASN A 145 0.33 5.34 -12.15
N GLY A 146 0.21 6.67 -12.25
CA GLY A 146 -0.96 7.42 -11.78
C GLY A 146 -1.02 7.65 -10.26
N ALA A 147 0.03 7.31 -9.50
CA ALA A 147 0.14 7.59 -8.07
C ALA A 147 1.35 8.48 -7.79
N LYS A 148 1.22 9.48 -6.89
CA LYS A 148 2.40 10.15 -6.30
C LYS A 148 3.22 9.09 -5.56
N LEU A 149 4.54 9.12 -5.71
CA LEU A 149 5.48 8.21 -5.06
C LEU A 149 5.26 8.25 -3.53
N GLN A 150 4.47 7.32 -2.99
CA GLN A 150 4.24 7.19 -1.55
C GLN A 150 5.47 6.53 -0.94
N LEU A 151 6.49 7.33 -0.69
CA LEU A 151 7.71 6.89 -0.02
C LEU A 151 7.41 6.73 1.48
N ASN A 152 7.67 5.53 1.99
CA ASN A 152 7.75 5.31 3.42
C ASN A 152 9.24 5.09 3.73
N PRO A 153 9.94 6.08 4.34
CA PRO A 153 11.39 6.02 4.50
C PRO A 153 11.87 4.72 5.16
N MET A 154 11.08 4.17 6.10
CA MET A 154 11.43 2.91 6.76
C MET A 154 11.27 1.71 5.82
N GLY A 155 10.13 1.59 5.13
CA GLY A 155 9.88 0.51 4.17
C GLY A 155 10.88 0.53 3.01
N ASP A 156 11.16 1.71 2.48
CA ASP A 156 12.05 1.90 1.34
C ASP A 156 13.51 1.63 1.72
N PHE A 157 13.94 2.06 2.91
CA PHE A 157 15.25 1.72 3.46
C PHE A 157 15.42 0.21 3.64
N LEU A 158 14.40 -0.48 4.18
CA LEU A 158 14.42 -1.93 4.35
C LEU A 158 14.49 -2.64 3.00
N ALA A 159 13.79 -2.16 1.97
CA ALA A 159 13.86 -2.72 0.61
C ALA A 159 15.24 -2.51 -0.05
N ILE A 160 15.88 -1.34 0.14
CA ILE A 160 17.26 -1.11 -0.31
C ILE A 160 18.23 -2.05 0.42
N LEU A 161 18.06 -2.22 1.73
CA LEU A 161 18.87 -3.14 2.53
C LEU A 161 18.68 -4.58 2.06
N ALA A 162 17.45 -4.99 1.77
CA ALA A 162 17.15 -6.30 1.18
C ALA A 162 17.90 -6.47 -0.16
N ALA A 163 17.86 -5.49 -1.06
CA ALA A 163 18.57 -5.52 -2.33
C ALA A 163 20.11 -5.68 -2.16
N ALA A 164 20.69 -5.02 -1.16
CA ALA A 164 22.11 -5.17 -0.83
C ALA A 164 22.44 -6.57 -0.29
N VAL A 165 21.58 -7.11 0.59
CA VAL A 165 21.73 -8.48 1.12
C VAL A 165 21.57 -9.53 0.02
N TRP A 166 20.65 -9.31 -0.94
CA TRP A 166 20.50 -10.16 -2.12
C TRP A 166 21.77 -10.22 -2.99
N ALA A 167 22.47 -9.10 -3.10
CA ALA A 167 23.74 -9.06 -3.82
C ALA A 167 24.80 -9.96 -3.15
N ILE A 168 24.88 -9.97 -1.81
CA ILE A 168 25.76 -10.88 -1.06
C ILE A 168 25.40 -12.34 -1.39
N TYR A 169 24.11 -12.69 -1.35
CA TYR A 169 23.64 -14.02 -1.73
C TYR A 169 24.05 -14.40 -3.17
N SER A 170 23.93 -13.46 -4.11
CA SER A 170 24.27 -13.67 -5.52
C SER A 170 25.76 -14.00 -5.73
N ILE A 171 26.66 -13.37 -4.96
CA ILE A 171 28.10 -13.68 -4.98
C ILE A 171 28.38 -15.06 -4.34
N LEU A 172 27.76 -15.33 -3.19
CA LEU A 172 27.96 -16.59 -2.47
C LEU A 172 27.45 -17.79 -3.28
N THR A 173 26.29 -17.67 -3.93
CA THR A 173 25.76 -18.71 -4.82
C THR A 173 26.64 -18.94 -6.05
N LYS A 174 27.21 -17.87 -6.63
CA LYS A 174 28.20 -18.01 -7.70
C LYS A 174 29.43 -18.79 -7.22
N LYS A 175 29.93 -18.51 -6.01
CA LYS A 175 31.02 -19.28 -5.39
C LYS A 175 30.63 -20.74 -5.16
N ILE A 176 29.44 -21.00 -4.61
CA ILE A 176 28.90 -22.35 -4.39
C ILE A 176 28.80 -23.13 -5.72
N SER A 177 28.39 -22.46 -6.80
CA SER A 177 28.29 -23.08 -8.13
C SER A 177 29.62 -23.60 -8.66
N GLY A 178 30.73 -23.00 -8.22
CA GLY A 178 32.09 -23.41 -8.52
C GLY A 178 32.56 -24.66 -7.77
N PHE A 179 31.88 -25.06 -6.68
CA PHE A 179 32.22 -26.29 -5.94
C PHE A 179 31.83 -27.58 -6.67
N GLY A 180 31.08 -27.49 -7.78
CA GLY A 180 30.76 -28.65 -8.63
C GLY A 180 29.58 -29.50 -8.16
N TYR A 181 28.90 -29.13 -7.06
CA TYR A 181 27.76 -29.87 -6.55
C TYR A 181 26.51 -29.79 -7.46
N PRO A 182 25.61 -30.80 -7.39
CA PRO A 182 24.29 -30.71 -7.99
C PRO A 182 23.52 -29.53 -7.41
N VAL A 183 22.85 -28.76 -8.28
CA VAL A 183 22.20 -27.49 -7.87
C VAL A 183 21.14 -27.72 -6.80
N VAL A 184 20.29 -28.75 -6.97
CA VAL A 184 19.24 -29.11 -6.00
C VAL A 184 19.82 -29.38 -4.60
N LEU A 185 20.92 -30.12 -4.51
CA LEU A 185 21.58 -30.41 -3.23
C LEU A 185 22.20 -29.17 -2.60
N ALA A 186 22.83 -28.32 -3.43
CA ALA A 186 23.39 -27.06 -2.97
C ALA A 186 22.30 -26.12 -2.43
N THR A 187 21.20 -25.95 -3.18
CA THR A 187 20.04 -25.13 -2.77
C THR A 187 19.42 -25.66 -1.49
N ARG A 188 19.22 -26.97 -1.37
CA ARG A 188 18.69 -27.60 -0.14
C ARG A 188 19.60 -27.35 1.06
N ARG A 189 20.93 -27.40 0.88
CA ARG A 189 21.90 -27.10 1.96
C ARG A 189 21.85 -25.63 2.36
N THR A 190 21.69 -24.72 1.40
CA THR A 190 21.46 -23.29 1.68
C THR A 190 20.16 -23.05 2.46
N PHE A 191 19.07 -23.72 2.08
CA PHE A 191 17.78 -23.63 2.78
C PHE A 191 17.88 -24.14 4.22
N PHE A 192 18.58 -25.26 4.44
CA PHE A 192 18.80 -25.80 5.78
C PHE A 192 19.41 -24.75 6.72
N TYR A 193 20.48 -24.08 6.28
CA TYR A 193 21.08 -23.01 7.09
C TYR A 193 20.18 -21.78 7.20
N GLY A 194 19.46 -21.41 6.13
CA GLY A 194 18.47 -20.32 6.18
C GLY A 194 17.42 -20.54 7.27
N ILE A 195 16.83 -21.74 7.32
CA ILE A 195 15.85 -22.14 8.34
C ILE A 195 16.48 -22.15 9.73
N LEU A 196 17.73 -22.61 9.87
CA LEU A 196 18.44 -22.58 11.15
C LEU A 196 18.58 -21.14 11.68
N PHE A 197 18.90 -20.17 10.81
CA PHE A 197 18.98 -18.75 11.16
C PHE A 197 17.62 -18.09 11.37
N MET A 198 16.53 -18.69 10.88
CA MET A 198 15.17 -18.22 11.19
C MET A 198 14.77 -18.56 12.63
N ILE A 199 15.39 -19.51 13.32
CA ILE A 199 15.02 -19.87 14.70
C ILE A 199 15.20 -18.69 15.67
N PRO A 200 16.36 -18.00 15.70
CA PRO A 200 16.48 -16.76 16.48
C PRO A 200 15.49 -15.67 16.06
N ALA A 201 15.25 -15.51 14.76
CA ALA A 201 14.29 -14.52 14.26
C ALA A 201 12.84 -14.86 14.69
N ALA A 202 12.47 -16.14 14.68
CA ALA A 202 11.16 -16.61 15.13
C ALA A 202 10.91 -16.28 16.61
N TRP A 203 11.96 -16.32 17.44
CA TRP A 203 11.85 -15.90 18.84
C TRP A 203 11.72 -14.38 18.98
N ILE A 204 12.51 -13.60 18.25
CA ILE A 204 12.49 -12.13 18.30
C ILE A 204 11.16 -11.56 17.78
N PHE A 205 10.59 -12.14 16.72
CA PHE A 205 9.40 -11.65 16.04
C PHE A 205 8.09 -12.35 16.48
N ASP A 206 8.12 -13.09 17.59
CA ASP A 206 6.96 -13.79 18.18
C ASP A 206 6.22 -14.67 17.16
N LEU A 207 6.88 -15.71 16.65
CA LEU A 207 6.30 -16.68 15.72
C LEU A 207 5.13 -17.42 16.37
N ARG A 208 3.93 -17.31 15.81
CA ARG A 208 2.76 -18.08 16.23
C ARG A 208 2.51 -19.20 15.23
N PHE A 209 2.38 -20.42 15.73
CA PHE A 209 1.93 -21.56 14.93
C PHE A 209 0.41 -21.63 14.96
N ASP A 210 -0.23 -20.68 14.30
CA ASP A 210 -1.66 -20.73 14.06
C ASP A 210 -1.95 -21.28 12.66
N VAL A 211 -2.61 -22.44 12.62
CA VAL A 211 -2.99 -23.10 11.36
C VAL A 211 -4.39 -22.70 10.90
N THR A 212 -5.15 -21.95 11.70
CA THR A 212 -6.52 -21.54 11.39
C THR A 212 -6.58 -20.65 10.15
N GLY A 213 -5.56 -19.81 9.91
CA GLY A 213 -5.46 -19.00 8.70
C GLY A 213 -5.35 -19.80 7.39
N PHE A 214 -5.02 -21.10 7.45
CA PHE A 214 -5.05 -22.00 6.28
C PHE A 214 -6.44 -22.57 5.97
N ALA A 215 -7.45 -22.28 6.80
CA ALA A 215 -8.83 -22.65 6.52
C ALA A 215 -9.40 -21.89 5.31
N ASP A 216 -8.92 -20.67 5.04
CA ASP A 216 -9.23 -19.97 3.78
C ASP A 216 -8.42 -20.61 2.63
N PRO A 217 -9.08 -21.17 1.59
CA PRO A 217 -8.41 -21.71 0.43
C PRO A 217 -7.47 -20.72 -0.28
N LYS A 218 -7.75 -19.40 -0.20
CA LYS A 218 -6.89 -18.37 -0.77
C LYS A 218 -5.53 -18.34 -0.10
N ASN A 219 -5.49 -18.39 1.22
CA ASN A 219 -4.24 -18.38 1.98
C ASN A 219 -3.44 -19.66 1.77
N LEU A 220 -4.13 -20.80 1.75
CA LEU A 220 -3.51 -22.09 1.44
C LEU A 220 -2.87 -22.10 0.05
N LEU A 221 -3.58 -21.64 -0.98
CA LEU A 221 -3.05 -21.59 -2.36
C LEU A 221 -1.87 -20.63 -2.48
N ASN A 222 -1.94 -19.46 -1.85
CA ASN A 222 -0.83 -18.49 -1.86
C ASN A 222 0.41 -19.04 -1.14
N ILE A 223 0.27 -19.68 0.02
CA ILE A 223 1.45 -20.23 0.72
C ILE A 223 2.05 -21.42 -0.03
N LEU A 224 1.23 -22.27 -0.65
CA LEU A 224 1.71 -23.36 -1.52
C LEU A 224 2.46 -22.81 -2.73
N TYR A 225 1.93 -21.75 -3.35
CA TYR A 225 2.59 -21.05 -4.44
C TYR A 225 3.95 -20.49 -4.01
N LEU A 226 4.02 -19.82 -2.86
CA LEU A 226 5.26 -19.28 -2.32
C LEU A 226 6.28 -20.38 -1.98
N GLY A 227 5.85 -21.46 -1.33
CA GLY A 227 6.75 -22.54 -0.89
C GLY A 227 7.25 -23.43 -2.03
N LEU A 228 6.37 -23.90 -2.90
CA LEU A 228 6.70 -24.85 -3.96
C LEU A 228 7.20 -24.14 -5.23
N GLY A 229 6.45 -23.15 -5.69
CA GLY A 229 6.78 -22.40 -6.91
C GLY A 229 7.90 -21.40 -6.67
N ALA A 230 7.67 -20.42 -5.81
CA ALA A 230 8.59 -19.29 -5.64
C ALA A 230 9.83 -19.61 -4.81
N SER A 231 9.80 -20.64 -3.98
CA SER A 231 10.95 -21.08 -3.19
C SER A 231 11.63 -22.30 -3.80
N ALA A 232 11.02 -23.49 -3.79
CA ALA A 232 11.71 -24.70 -4.25
C ALA A 232 12.12 -24.63 -5.73
N LEU A 233 11.17 -24.42 -6.64
CA LEU A 233 11.43 -24.38 -8.08
C LEU A 233 12.33 -23.20 -8.44
N CYS A 234 11.94 -21.98 -8.06
CA CYS A 234 12.65 -20.76 -8.44
C CYS A 234 14.09 -20.69 -7.92
N PHE A 235 14.37 -21.12 -6.69
CA PHE A 235 15.76 -21.11 -6.21
C PHE A 235 16.63 -22.11 -6.97
N VAL A 236 16.10 -23.24 -7.41
CA VAL A 236 16.85 -24.18 -8.25
C VAL A 236 17.10 -23.58 -9.62
N THR A 237 16.08 -23.01 -10.27
CA THR A 237 16.21 -22.39 -11.61
C THR A 237 17.12 -21.16 -11.58
N TRP A 238 17.01 -20.33 -10.55
CA TRP A 238 17.91 -19.19 -10.33
C TRP A 238 19.36 -19.64 -10.17
N ASN A 239 19.62 -20.63 -9.33
CA ASN A 239 20.98 -21.13 -9.13
C ASN A 239 21.53 -21.85 -10.37
N ILE A 240 20.67 -22.46 -11.21
CA ILE A 240 21.06 -22.94 -12.54
C ILE A 240 21.48 -21.76 -13.43
N ALA A 241 20.72 -20.67 -13.44
CA ALA A 241 21.03 -19.46 -14.20
C ALA A 241 22.36 -18.85 -13.74
N VAL A 242 22.57 -18.64 -12.43
CA VAL A 242 23.83 -18.13 -11.86
C VAL A 242 25.03 -19.02 -12.23
N LYS A 243 24.86 -20.35 -12.16
CA LYS A 243 25.90 -21.31 -12.54
C LYS A 243 26.30 -21.20 -14.02
N LYS A 244 25.34 -20.91 -14.91
CA LYS A 244 25.55 -20.85 -16.37
C LYS A 244 25.99 -19.47 -16.85
N LEU A 245 25.31 -18.42 -16.39
CA LEU A 245 25.42 -17.05 -16.90
C LEU A 245 26.37 -16.17 -16.08
N GLY A 246 26.60 -16.49 -14.80
CA GLY A 246 27.29 -15.62 -13.85
C GLY A 246 26.34 -14.82 -12.97
N ALA A 247 26.84 -14.22 -11.89
CA ALA A 247 26.02 -13.51 -10.90
C ALA A 247 25.44 -12.23 -11.50
N VAL A 248 26.27 -11.37 -12.10
CA VAL A 248 25.84 -10.07 -12.62
C VAL A 248 24.86 -10.24 -13.78
N LYS A 249 25.17 -11.12 -14.74
CA LYS A 249 24.29 -11.36 -15.89
C LYS A 249 22.93 -11.93 -15.48
N THR A 250 22.90 -12.79 -14.47
CA THR A 250 21.63 -13.33 -13.96
C THR A 250 20.84 -12.25 -13.22
N SER A 251 21.49 -11.45 -12.37
CA SER A 251 20.80 -10.39 -11.62
C SER A 251 20.16 -9.32 -12.52
N ILE A 252 20.71 -9.04 -13.70
CA ILE A 252 20.11 -8.11 -14.69
C ILE A 252 18.64 -8.46 -15.01
N TYR A 253 18.24 -9.73 -14.96
CA TYR A 253 16.87 -10.16 -15.16
C TYR A 253 15.88 -9.61 -14.11
N ILE A 254 16.36 -9.24 -12.92
CA ILE A 254 15.54 -8.64 -11.85
C ILE A 254 14.90 -7.32 -12.30
N TYR A 255 15.47 -6.61 -13.29
CA TYR A 255 14.79 -5.44 -13.86
C TYR A 255 13.42 -5.75 -14.46
N MET A 256 13.17 -6.99 -14.88
CA MET A 256 11.84 -7.38 -15.39
C MET A 256 10.83 -7.58 -14.27
N THR A 257 11.25 -7.68 -13.00
CA THR A 257 10.36 -7.93 -11.86
C THR A 257 9.23 -6.89 -11.78
N PRO A 258 9.49 -5.56 -11.75
CA PRO A 258 8.42 -4.56 -11.74
C PRO A 258 7.48 -4.64 -12.94
N VAL A 259 8.01 -4.97 -14.12
CA VAL A 259 7.21 -5.14 -15.35
C VAL A 259 6.21 -6.28 -15.16
N ILE A 260 6.67 -7.42 -14.66
CA ILE A 260 5.79 -8.57 -14.41
C ILE A 260 4.79 -8.26 -13.30
N THR A 261 5.22 -7.58 -12.24
CA THR A 261 4.34 -7.19 -11.14
C THR A 261 3.19 -6.32 -11.66
N VAL A 262 3.47 -5.31 -12.50
CA VAL A 262 2.42 -4.43 -13.06
C VAL A 262 1.55 -5.14 -14.10
N ILE A 263 2.11 -5.96 -14.99
CA ILE A 263 1.28 -6.74 -15.92
C ILE A 263 0.35 -7.68 -15.14
N THR A 264 0.86 -8.30 -14.08
CA THR A 264 0.08 -9.23 -13.27
C THR A 264 -0.95 -8.49 -12.40
N SER A 265 -0.63 -7.30 -11.90
CA SER A 265 -1.60 -6.47 -11.18
C SER A 265 -2.74 -6.07 -12.09
N VAL A 266 -2.48 -5.73 -13.36
CA VAL A 266 -3.52 -5.49 -14.37
C VAL A 266 -4.38 -6.72 -14.62
N LEU A 267 -3.77 -7.90 -14.76
CA LEU A 267 -4.50 -9.13 -15.08
C LEU A 267 -5.29 -9.72 -13.91
N ILE A 268 -4.75 -9.63 -12.70
CA ILE A 268 -5.34 -10.24 -11.49
C ILE A 268 -6.21 -9.23 -10.73
N LEU A 269 -5.77 -7.97 -10.65
CA LEU A 269 -6.43 -6.90 -9.89
C LEU A 269 -7.22 -5.94 -10.78
N SER A 270 -7.24 -6.15 -12.11
CA SER A 270 -7.96 -5.30 -13.08
C SER A 270 -7.55 -3.81 -13.06
N GLU A 271 -6.30 -3.52 -12.66
CA GLU A 271 -5.74 -2.17 -12.66
C GLU A 271 -5.58 -1.61 -14.08
N ARG A 272 -5.73 -0.29 -14.28
CA ARG A 272 -5.51 0.35 -15.58
C ARG A 272 -4.03 0.66 -15.83
N ILE A 273 -3.52 0.31 -17.01
CA ILE A 273 -2.19 0.70 -17.48
C ILE A 273 -2.25 2.14 -17.99
N THR A 274 -1.48 3.06 -17.38
CA THR A 274 -1.27 4.39 -17.95
C THR A 274 -0.26 4.33 -19.11
N TRP A 275 -0.31 5.31 -20.02
CA TRP A 275 0.68 5.44 -21.08
C TRP A 275 2.12 5.58 -20.53
N MET A 276 2.28 6.17 -19.33
CA MET A 276 3.56 6.28 -18.63
C MET A 276 4.11 4.91 -18.23
N SER A 277 3.27 3.99 -17.74
CA SER A 277 3.67 2.60 -17.49
C SER A 277 4.06 1.88 -18.76
N GLY A 278 3.34 2.10 -19.86
CA GLY A 278 3.70 1.56 -21.17
C GLY A 278 5.11 1.98 -21.60
N LEU A 279 5.42 3.28 -21.48
CA LEU A 279 6.77 3.79 -21.74
C LEU A 279 7.81 3.28 -20.75
N GLY A 280 7.45 3.19 -19.47
CA GLY A 280 8.31 2.64 -18.42
C GLY A 280 8.72 1.20 -18.72
N VAL A 281 7.77 0.35 -19.12
CA VAL A 281 8.03 -1.03 -19.57
C VAL A 281 9.00 -1.06 -20.75
N ILE A 282 8.80 -0.19 -21.75
CA ILE A 282 9.71 -0.08 -22.91
C ILE A 282 11.12 0.30 -22.45
N PHE A 283 11.28 1.30 -21.58
CA PHE A 283 12.58 1.71 -21.07
C PHE A 283 13.23 0.63 -20.22
N THR A 284 12.49 -0.07 -19.35
CA THR A 284 13.02 -1.19 -18.57
C THR A 284 13.56 -2.30 -19.49
N LEU A 285 12.83 -2.67 -20.54
CA LEU A 285 13.26 -3.67 -21.51
C LEU A 285 14.46 -3.19 -22.36
N LEU A 286 14.49 -1.92 -22.77
CA LEU A 286 15.63 -1.35 -23.50
C LEU A 286 16.89 -1.31 -22.62
N GLY A 287 16.76 -0.88 -21.36
CA GLY A 287 17.85 -0.86 -20.39
C GLY A 287 18.40 -2.27 -20.12
N LEU A 288 17.52 -3.27 -20.02
CA LEU A 288 17.88 -4.68 -19.93
C LEU A 288 18.71 -5.13 -21.14
N ILE A 289 18.22 -4.88 -22.36
CA ILE A 289 18.89 -5.27 -23.61
C ILE A 289 20.27 -4.60 -23.70
N ILE A 290 20.35 -3.29 -23.43
CA ILE A 290 21.61 -2.52 -23.47
C ILE A 290 22.61 -3.05 -22.44
N SER A 291 22.15 -3.44 -21.25
CA SER A 291 22.99 -4.03 -20.20
C SER A 291 23.61 -5.37 -20.63
N GLU A 292 22.91 -6.14 -21.47
CA GLU A 292 23.43 -7.40 -22.02
C GLU A 292 24.29 -7.23 -23.28
N MET A 293 24.10 -6.15 -24.05
CA MET A 293 24.80 -5.95 -25.33
C MET A 293 26.30 -5.70 -25.16
N LYS A 294 27.10 -6.35 -26.02
CA LYS A 294 28.52 -6.02 -26.24
C LYS A 294 28.64 -4.86 -27.25
N MET A 295 28.39 -3.63 -26.82
CA MET A 295 28.57 -2.43 -27.64
C MET A 295 29.97 -1.83 -27.57
N ASN A 296 30.36 -1.15 -28.66
CA ASN A 296 31.64 -0.46 -28.84
C ASN A 296 31.60 0.94 -28.13
N PRO A 297 32.63 1.37 -27.39
CA PRO A 297 32.57 2.53 -26.48
C PRO A 297 32.20 3.87 -27.13
N ARG A 298 32.47 4.03 -28.44
CA ARG A 298 32.20 5.28 -29.19
C ARG A 298 30.71 5.55 -29.43
N LYS A 299 29.89 4.54 -29.69
CA LYS A 299 28.42 4.69 -29.84
C LYS A 299 27.74 4.95 -28.49
N LEU A 300 28.37 4.52 -27.39
CA LEU A 300 27.82 4.64 -26.04
C LEU A 300 27.94 6.06 -25.48
N LYS A 301 29.00 6.81 -25.83
CA LYS A 301 29.10 8.24 -25.48
C LYS A 301 27.94 9.04 -26.08
N THR A 302 27.55 8.75 -27.31
CA THR A 302 26.42 9.43 -27.99
C THR A 302 25.09 9.15 -27.29
N ILE A 303 24.82 7.91 -26.89
CA ILE A 303 23.58 7.51 -26.20
C ILE A 303 23.58 8.01 -24.74
N GLY A 304 24.71 7.93 -24.04
CA GLY A 304 24.85 8.40 -22.66
C GLY A 304 24.69 9.92 -22.53
N ILE A 305 25.24 10.69 -23.47
CA ILE A 305 25.01 12.14 -23.54
C ILE A 305 23.53 12.41 -23.79
N PHE A 306 22.91 11.74 -24.76
CA PHE A 306 21.49 11.93 -25.08
C PHE A 306 20.56 11.65 -23.88
N LEU A 307 20.84 10.63 -23.08
CA LEU A 307 20.04 10.25 -21.90
C LEU A 307 20.23 11.18 -20.70
N VAL A 308 21.45 11.70 -20.48
CA VAL A 308 21.71 12.71 -19.43
C VAL A 308 20.92 13.99 -19.71
N PHE A 309 20.64 14.31 -20.98
CA PHE A 309 19.79 15.43 -21.37
C PHE A 309 18.29 15.10 -21.42
N LEU A 310 17.89 13.83 -21.58
CA LEU A 310 16.48 13.43 -21.65
C LEU A 310 15.81 13.31 -20.26
N ILE A 311 16.56 12.87 -19.24
CA ILE A 311 16.04 12.64 -17.88
C ILE A 311 15.51 13.94 -17.23
N PRO A 312 16.17 15.12 -17.36
CA PRO A 312 15.62 16.38 -16.87
C PRO A 312 14.39 16.87 -17.65
N PHE A 313 14.28 16.51 -18.94
CA PHE A 313 13.17 16.94 -19.81
C PHE A 313 11.87 16.16 -19.57
N LEU A 314 11.95 14.95 -18.99
CA LEU A 314 10.78 14.15 -18.60
C LEU A 314 10.13 14.63 -17.29
N PHE A 315 10.81 15.48 -16.51
CA PHE A 315 10.28 16.05 -15.26
C PHE A 315 9.72 17.49 -15.41
N THR A 316 9.85 18.12 -16.59
CA THR A 316 9.44 19.53 -16.81
C THR A 316 8.21 19.72 -17.70
N GLY A 317 7.56 18.64 -18.15
CA GLY A 317 6.48 18.69 -19.14
C GLY A 317 5.05 18.63 -18.57
N CYS A 318 4.65 19.54 -17.68
CA CYS A 318 3.24 19.82 -17.39
C CYS A 318 3.03 21.32 -17.17
N SER A 319 2.97 22.08 -18.26
CA SER A 319 2.26 23.36 -18.29
C SER A 319 1.79 23.61 -19.71
N GLY A 320 0.48 23.51 -19.91
CA GLY A 320 -0.19 23.77 -21.16
C GLY A 320 -1.53 24.41 -20.86
N GLY A 321 -1.53 25.74 -20.74
CA GLY A 321 -2.74 26.54 -20.60
C GLY A 321 -3.48 26.66 -21.94
N ASN A 322 -4.79 26.79 -21.87
CA ASN A 322 -5.60 27.34 -22.95
C ASN A 322 -6.39 28.54 -22.42
N HIS A 323 -6.09 29.69 -23.02
CA HIS A 323 -6.88 30.91 -22.95
C HIS A 323 -8.09 30.77 -23.88
N GLU A 324 -9.29 31.03 -23.39
CA GLU A 324 -10.38 31.58 -24.20
C GLU A 324 -10.95 32.81 -23.49
N SER A 325 -11.27 33.82 -24.29
CA SER A 325 -11.60 35.17 -23.87
C SER A 325 -12.98 35.59 -24.36
N SER A 326 -13.51 36.60 -23.65
CA SER A 326 -14.68 37.44 -23.95
C SER A 326 -16.04 36.83 -23.56
N ASN A 327 -17.00 37.59 -23.02
CA ASN A 327 -17.14 39.04 -22.96
C ASN A 327 -18.08 39.43 -21.80
N SER A 328 -17.85 40.61 -21.22
CA SER A 328 -18.65 41.19 -20.15
C SER A 328 -19.99 41.75 -20.66
N LYS A 329 -20.99 41.83 -19.77
CA LYS A 329 -21.89 42.98 -19.64
C LYS A 329 -22.65 42.92 -18.31
N SER A 330 -22.46 43.97 -17.53
CA SER A 330 -23.15 44.32 -16.28
C SER A 330 -24.49 45.00 -16.55
N ALA A 331 -25.52 44.75 -15.73
CA ALA A 331 -26.18 45.76 -14.88
C ALA A 331 -27.45 45.25 -14.16
N GLU A 332 -27.58 45.73 -12.90
CA GLU A 332 -28.78 46.02 -12.08
C GLU A 332 -29.47 44.96 -11.19
N THR A 333 -29.01 44.97 -9.93
CA THR A 333 -29.73 45.12 -8.62
C THR A 333 -31.07 44.40 -8.36
N LYS A 334 -31.04 43.47 -7.39
CA LYS A 334 -32.01 43.34 -6.28
C LYS A 334 -31.39 42.45 -5.19
N GLU A 335 -31.35 42.94 -3.95
CA GLU A 335 -30.88 42.18 -2.78
C GLU A 335 -31.69 40.88 -2.65
N LYS A 336 -31.00 39.76 -2.88
CA LYS A 336 -31.39 38.42 -2.47
C LYS A 336 -30.31 37.96 -1.48
N GLU A 337 -30.70 37.16 -0.50
CA GLU A 337 -29.75 36.33 0.27
C GLU A 337 -28.68 35.78 -0.70
N PRO A 338 -27.38 35.80 -0.33
CA PRO A 338 -26.33 35.42 -1.26
C PRO A 338 -26.65 34.04 -1.82
N GLU A 339 -27.01 33.98 -3.11
CA GLU A 339 -27.38 32.72 -3.75
C GLU A 339 -26.19 31.77 -3.61
N THR A 340 -26.40 30.66 -2.91
CA THR A 340 -25.37 29.64 -2.70
C THR A 340 -24.84 29.18 -4.05
N LYS A 341 -23.56 29.40 -4.30
CA LYS A 341 -22.93 29.06 -5.58
C LYS A 341 -22.59 27.58 -5.58
N ILE A 342 -23.10 26.82 -6.54
CA ILE A 342 -22.69 25.43 -6.75
C ILE A 342 -21.85 25.38 -8.01
N GLU A 343 -20.57 25.08 -7.83
CA GLU A 343 -19.60 24.87 -8.89
C GLU A 343 -19.39 23.37 -9.08
N GLU A 344 -19.62 22.88 -10.29
CA GLU A 344 -19.29 21.50 -10.64
C GLU A 344 -17.79 21.41 -10.96
N LYS A 345 -17.09 20.58 -10.20
CA LYS A 345 -15.66 20.34 -10.37
C LYS A 345 -15.44 18.98 -10.97
N ASP A 346 -14.52 18.90 -11.92
CA ASP A 346 -14.03 17.63 -12.44
C ASP A 346 -12.81 17.19 -11.62
N TRP A 347 -13.05 16.32 -10.65
CA TRP A 347 -12.02 15.61 -9.88
C TRP A 347 -11.90 14.15 -10.34
N SER A 348 -12.28 13.83 -11.58
CA SER A 348 -12.24 12.46 -12.09
C SER A 348 -10.84 11.84 -12.04
N ASP A 349 -9.81 12.66 -12.20
CA ASP A 349 -8.40 12.26 -12.06
C ASP A 349 -8.06 11.86 -10.62
N ASP A 350 -8.49 12.63 -9.61
CA ASP A 350 -8.30 12.29 -8.19
C ASP A 350 -9.00 10.98 -7.82
N PHE A 351 -10.19 10.77 -8.36
CA PHE A 351 -10.98 9.55 -8.14
C PHE A 351 -10.44 8.36 -8.94
N ALA A 352 -9.60 8.57 -9.96
CA ALA A 352 -8.96 7.52 -10.76
C ALA A 352 -9.94 6.45 -11.29
N GLY A 353 -11.13 6.88 -11.70
CA GLY A 353 -12.19 5.99 -12.19
C GLY A 353 -13.01 5.27 -11.11
N LEU A 354 -12.78 5.58 -9.83
CA LEU A 354 -13.64 5.13 -8.73
C LEU A 354 -14.99 5.86 -8.78
N ASN A 355 -16.04 5.10 -8.55
CA ASN A 355 -17.38 5.64 -8.39
C ASN A 355 -17.48 6.38 -7.05
N GLY A 356 -17.69 7.68 -7.09
CA GLY A 356 -17.73 8.48 -5.86
C GLY A 356 -18.13 9.92 -6.09
N ALA A 357 -18.18 10.66 -4.99
CA ALA A 357 -18.48 12.09 -4.96
C ALA A 357 -17.53 12.81 -3.99
N ALA A 358 -17.24 14.07 -4.30
CA ALA A 358 -16.56 14.96 -3.39
C ALA A 358 -17.36 16.26 -3.28
N VAL A 359 -17.44 16.77 -2.06
CA VAL A 359 -18.09 18.03 -1.74
C VAL A 359 -17.11 18.84 -0.91
N ILE A 360 -16.83 20.06 -1.34
CA ILE A 360 -16.15 21.08 -0.54
C ILE A 360 -17.09 22.27 -0.41
N TYR A 361 -17.22 22.78 0.80
CA TYR A 361 -17.98 23.98 1.10
C TYR A 361 -17.06 25.03 1.70
N GLU A 362 -17.09 26.21 1.09
CA GLU A 362 -16.35 27.40 1.47
C GLU A 362 -17.33 28.44 2.02
N PRO A 363 -17.40 28.62 3.35
CA PRO A 363 -18.38 29.48 3.99
C PRO A 363 -18.17 30.96 3.63
N GLU A 364 -16.93 31.43 3.50
CA GLU A 364 -16.60 32.82 3.17
C GLU A 364 -17.17 33.26 1.81
N GLU A 365 -17.22 32.33 0.85
CA GLU A 365 -17.73 32.59 -0.50
C GLU A 365 -19.18 32.10 -0.70
N ASN A 366 -19.78 31.46 0.32
CA ASN A 366 -21.01 30.67 0.23
C ASN A 366 -21.03 29.77 -1.02
N ARG A 367 -19.92 29.02 -1.21
CA ARG A 367 -19.66 28.24 -2.42
C ARG A 367 -19.49 26.76 -2.11
N TYR A 368 -20.21 25.92 -2.83
CA TYR A 368 -19.99 24.48 -2.91
C TYR A 368 -19.24 24.15 -4.19
N GLN A 369 -18.17 23.38 -4.06
CA GLN A 369 -17.51 22.70 -5.16
C GLN A 369 -17.87 21.21 -5.08
N ILE A 370 -18.52 20.68 -6.12
CA ILE A 370 -19.07 19.32 -6.10
C ILE A 370 -18.61 18.53 -7.32
N TYR A 371 -18.08 17.33 -7.07
CA TYR A 371 -17.89 16.28 -8.07
C TYR A 371 -18.96 15.21 -7.88
N ASN A 372 -19.65 14.85 -8.97
CA ASN A 372 -20.76 13.89 -9.01
C ASN A 372 -21.95 14.28 -8.11
N GLN A 373 -22.80 15.18 -8.61
CA GLN A 373 -23.93 15.73 -7.85
C GLN A 373 -24.93 14.67 -7.37
N ASP A 374 -25.20 13.63 -8.16
CA ASP A 374 -26.19 12.62 -7.82
C ASP A 374 -25.74 11.81 -6.60
N LEU A 375 -24.48 11.36 -6.59
CA LEU A 375 -23.90 10.69 -5.44
C LEU A 375 -23.72 11.62 -4.24
N ALA A 376 -23.37 12.90 -4.47
CA ALA A 376 -23.25 13.90 -3.42
C ALA A 376 -24.56 14.13 -2.63
N LYS A 377 -25.72 13.86 -3.25
CA LYS A 377 -27.06 13.98 -2.65
C LYS A 377 -27.66 12.66 -2.20
N THR A 378 -27.01 11.53 -2.48
CA THR A 378 -27.53 10.20 -2.13
C THR A 378 -27.22 9.87 -0.67
N ARG A 379 -28.27 9.65 0.13
CA ARG A 379 -28.13 9.32 1.56
C ARG A 379 -27.78 7.86 1.79
N ARG A 380 -26.86 7.62 2.73
CA ARG A 380 -26.31 6.29 3.05
C ARG A 380 -25.88 6.21 4.52
N SER A 381 -25.62 5.01 5.01
CA SER A 381 -25.17 4.82 6.39
C SER A 381 -23.85 5.57 6.66
N PRO A 382 -23.77 6.43 7.69
CA PRO A 382 -22.55 7.18 8.01
C PRO A 382 -21.42 6.28 8.54
N CYS A 383 -21.77 5.11 9.09
CA CYS A 383 -20.82 4.16 9.65
C CYS A 383 -19.89 4.87 10.66
N SER A 384 -18.57 4.64 10.59
CA SER A 384 -17.63 5.24 11.54
C SER A 384 -17.45 6.76 11.45
N THR A 385 -17.99 7.47 10.43
CA THR A 385 -17.96 8.95 10.48
C THR A 385 -18.88 9.50 11.57
N PHE A 386 -19.92 8.74 11.96
CA PHE A 386 -20.84 9.11 13.03
C PHE A 386 -20.14 9.31 14.38
N LYS A 387 -18.94 8.74 14.55
CA LYS A 387 -18.12 8.92 15.75
C LYS A 387 -17.81 10.40 16.01
N ILE A 388 -17.78 11.27 14.99
CA ILE A 388 -17.65 12.73 15.20
C ILE A 388 -18.82 13.25 16.04
N ILE A 389 -20.04 12.85 15.68
CA ILE A 389 -21.28 13.31 16.33
C ILE A 389 -21.38 12.73 17.73
N SER A 390 -21.23 11.41 17.88
CA SER A 390 -21.29 10.79 19.20
C SER A 390 -20.20 11.30 20.14
N SER A 391 -19.00 11.63 19.63
CA SER A 391 -17.95 12.25 20.43
C SER A 391 -18.34 13.65 20.90
N LEU A 392 -18.84 14.49 19.98
CA LEU A 392 -19.29 15.84 20.31
C LEU A 392 -20.36 15.81 21.39
N THR A 393 -21.38 14.96 21.21
CA THR A 393 -22.48 14.82 22.17
C THR A 393 -21.98 14.30 23.52
N ALA A 394 -21.07 13.33 23.52
CA ALA A 394 -20.52 12.78 24.75
C ALA A 394 -19.72 13.83 25.53
N LEU A 395 -18.86 14.59 24.87
CA LEU A 395 -18.04 15.64 25.47
C LEU A 395 -18.93 16.76 26.02
N GLU A 396 -19.90 17.24 25.24
CA GLU A 396 -20.77 18.35 25.62
C GLU A 396 -21.69 18.00 26.81
N ASN A 397 -22.00 16.73 27.00
CA ASN A 397 -22.86 16.26 28.09
C ASN A 397 -22.09 15.59 29.24
N GLY A 398 -20.74 15.64 29.22
CA GLY A 398 -19.90 15.05 30.27
C GLY A 398 -19.96 13.52 30.37
N VAL A 399 -20.34 12.82 29.29
CA VAL A 399 -20.33 11.34 29.22
C VAL A 399 -18.91 10.81 29.04
N ILE A 400 -18.06 11.59 28.37
CA ILE A 400 -16.62 11.32 28.28
C ILE A 400 -15.89 12.43 29.01
N ASP A 401 -15.12 12.05 30.01
CA ASP A 401 -14.01 12.86 30.53
C ASP A 401 -12.76 12.49 29.72
N PRO A 402 -12.21 13.39 28.89
CA PRO A 402 -11.03 13.10 28.07
C PRO A 402 -9.84 12.59 28.88
N ASP A 403 -9.65 13.12 30.09
CA ASP A 403 -8.50 12.82 30.94
C ASP A 403 -8.69 11.47 31.68
N HIS A 404 -9.93 10.97 31.75
CA HIS A 404 -10.31 9.69 32.37
C HIS A 404 -11.25 8.87 31.48
N SER A 405 -10.85 8.65 30.22
CA SER A 405 -11.71 8.09 29.18
C SER A 405 -11.54 6.59 28.90
N VAL A 406 -10.75 5.86 29.68
CA VAL A 406 -10.50 4.43 29.45
C VAL A 406 -11.75 3.61 29.77
N ARG A 407 -12.16 2.76 28.84
CA ARG A 407 -13.21 1.76 29.04
C ARG A 407 -12.60 0.37 29.07
N GLU A 408 -13.08 -0.46 30.00
CA GLU A 408 -12.62 -1.84 30.18
C GLU A 408 -13.12 -2.74 29.06
N TRP A 409 -12.22 -3.57 28.54
CA TRP A 409 -12.57 -4.53 27.50
C TRP A 409 -13.26 -5.76 28.10
N SER A 410 -14.36 -6.19 27.49
CA SER A 410 -15.21 -7.29 27.97
C SER A 410 -14.54 -8.69 27.97
N GLY A 411 -13.35 -8.81 27.38
CA GLY A 411 -12.70 -10.09 27.10
C GLY A 411 -13.14 -10.76 25.79
N GLU A 412 -14.15 -10.20 25.10
CA GLU A 412 -14.62 -10.70 23.80
C GLU A 412 -13.59 -10.45 22.69
N GLN A 413 -13.25 -11.48 21.92
CA GLN A 413 -12.30 -11.35 20.82
C GLN A 413 -12.96 -10.76 19.57
N PHE A 414 -12.57 -9.54 19.21
CA PHE A 414 -12.95 -8.90 17.96
C PHE A 414 -11.90 -9.12 16.87
N TRP A 415 -12.34 -9.05 15.62
CA TRP A 415 -11.50 -9.23 14.42
C TRP A 415 -10.36 -8.20 14.30
N ASN A 416 -10.57 -7.00 14.86
CA ASN A 416 -9.53 -5.98 14.95
C ASN A 416 -8.78 -6.16 16.27
N SER A 417 -7.55 -6.66 16.22
CA SER A 417 -6.76 -6.94 17.42
C SER A 417 -6.52 -5.69 18.29
N GLY A 418 -6.52 -4.50 17.70
CA GLY A 418 -6.38 -3.24 18.44
C GLY A 418 -7.57 -2.92 19.35
N TRP A 419 -8.70 -3.63 19.19
CA TRP A 419 -9.91 -3.48 20.00
C TRP A 419 -9.94 -4.44 21.19
N ASN A 420 -9.02 -5.41 21.28
CA ASN A 420 -9.04 -6.48 22.28
C ASN A 420 -8.18 -6.08 23.51
N GLN A 421 -8.44 -4.89 24.03
CA GLN A 421 -7.73 -4.29 25.16
C GLN A 421 -8.54 -3.12 25.72
N ASP A 422 -8.28 -2.75 26.98
CA ASP A 422 -8.77 -1.50 27.55
C ASP A 422 -8.28 -0.33 26.70
N ILE A 423 -9.18 0.61 26.39
CA ILE A 423 -8.91 1.64 25.38
C ILE A 423 -9.46 2.99 25.80
N SER A 424 -8.66 4.04 25.60
CA SER A 424 -9.06 5.43 25.85
C SER A 424 -9.87 6.01 24.70
N PHE A 425 -10.55 7.13 24.93
CA PHE A 425 -11.32 7.84 23.91
C PHE A 425 -10.47 8.19 22.67
N GLU A 426 -9.28 8.75 22.89
CA GLU A 426 -8.40 9.18 21.79
C GLU A 426 -8.00 8.00 20.91
N GLU A 427 -7.58 6.89 21.54
CA GLU A 427 -7.16 5.70 20.81
C GLU A 427 -8.34 5.03 20.12
N ALA A 428 -9.49 4.91 20.80
CA ALA A 428 -10.72 4.38 20.23
C ALA A 428 -11.17 5.17 18.99
N PHE A 429 -11.03 6.50 19.01
CA PHE A 429 -11.35 7.35 17.86
C PHE A 429 -10.38 7.08 16.70
N ARG A 430 -9.06 6.98 16.97
CA ARG A 430 -8.02 6.69 15.98
C ARG A 430 -8.19 5.32 15.33
N VAL A 431 -8.29 4.25 16.12
CA VAL A 431 -8.43 2.86 15.61
C VAL A 431 -9.88 2.51 15.24
N SER A 432 -10.78 3.48 15.31
CA SER A 432 -12.20 3.34 14.95
C SER A 432 -12.93 2.23 15.73
N CYS A 433 -12.59 2.05 17.01
CA CYS A 433 -13.16 1.02 17.88
C CYS A 433 -14.68 1.12 17.94
N VAL A 434 -15.41 0.10 17.48
CA VAL A 434 -16.87 0.18 17.39
C VAL A 434 -17.52 -0.04 18.75
N TRP A 435 -17.07 -1.03 19.52
CA TRP A 435 -17.67 -1.36 20.82
C TRP A 435 -17.53 -0.20 21.82
N TYR A 436 -16.40 0.51 21.83
CA TYR A 436 -16.21 1.70 22.66
C TYR A 436 -17.30 2.75 22.39
N PHE A 437 -17.51 3.05 21.10
CA PHE A 437 -18.51 4.04 20.70
C PHE A 437 -19.94 3.51 20.82
N ARG A 438 -20.15 2.20 20.81
CA ARG A 438 -21.45 1.61 21.13
C ARG A 438 -21.84 1.94 22.57
N GLU A 439 -20.93 1.72 23.51
CA GLU A 439 -21.18 2.03 24.92
C GLU A 439 -21.34 3.54 25.16
N VAL A 440 -20.51 4.38 24.52
CA VAL A 440 -20.67 5.84 24.58
C VAL A 440 -22.07 6.27 24.11
N ILE A 441 -22.57 5.69 23.02
CA ILE A 441 -23.90 6.00 22.50
C ILE A 441 -25.01 5.50 23.44
N ASP A 442 -24.83 4.34 24.06
CA ASP A 442 -25.75 3.82 25.09
C ASP A 442 -25.77 4.73 26.33
N ASP A 443 -24.62 5.22 26.78
CA ASP A 443 -24.50 6.14 27.93
C ASP A 443 -25.06 7.54 27.63
N ILE A 444 -24.95 8.02 26.38
CA ILE A 444 -25.65 9.24 25.94
C ILE A 444 -27.17 9.03 26.00
N GLY A 445 -27.63 7.86 25.55
CA GLY A 445 -29.03 7.49 25.52
C GLY A 445 -29.82 8.03 24.31
N LYS A 446 -30.93 7.37 24.01
CA LYS A 446 -31.73 7.57 22.79
C LYS A 446 -32.30 8.98 22.65
N GLU A 447 -32.83 9.54 23.73
CA GLU A 447 -33.49 10.87 23.71
C GLU A 447 -32.49 12.00 23.42
N ARG A 448 -31.34 11.99 24.10
CA ARG A 448 -30.28 12.98 23.89
C ARG A 448 -29.69 12.86 22.49
N MET A 449 -29.46 11.63 22.04
CA MET A 449 -28.97 11.38 20.69
C MET A 449 -29.96 11.88 19.62
N GLN A 450 -31.27 11.61 19.76
CA GLN A 450 -32.28 12.13 18.83
C GLN A 450 -32.26 13.66 18.78
N LYS A 451 -32.29 14.30 19.96
CA LYS A 451 -32.28 15.77 20.07
C LYS A 451 -31.05 16.38 19.39
N GLU A 452 -29.90 15.71 19.51
CA GLU A 452 -28.67 16.14 18.85
C GLU A 452 -28.78 16.03 17.32
N LEU A 453 -29.30 14.91 16.80
CA LEU A 453 -29.47 14.75 15.35
C LEU A 453 -30.47 15.75 14.78
N ASP A 454 -31.55 16.03 15.50
CA ASP A 454 -32.53 17.04 15.12
C ASP A 454 -31.90 18.44 15.11
N LYS A 455 -31.13 18.78 16.15
CA LYS A 455 -30.39 20.05 16.26
C LYS A 455 -29.42 20.22 15.09
N LEU A 456 -28.71 19.16 14.72
CA LEU A 456 -27.75 19.17 13.61
C LEU A 456 -28.41 19.00 12.24
N SER A 457 -29.71 18.69 12.17
CA SER A 457 -30.39 18.26 10.94
C SER A 457 -29.58 17.15 10.23
N TYR A 458 -29.21 16.11 10.97
CA TYR A 458 -28.31 15.06 10.52
C TYR A 458 -29.00 14.07 9.57
N GLY A 459 -28.95 14.35 8.26
CA GLY A 459 -29.46 13.45 7.22
C GLY A 459 -30.96 13.18 7.39
N ASN A 460 -31.34 11.92 7.64
CA ASN A 460 -32.73 11.53 7.92
C ASN A 460 -33.09 11.46 9.42
N CYS A 461 -32.15 11.72 10.33
CA CYS A 461 -32.32 11.66 11.79
C CYS A 461 -32.93 10.34 12.34
N ASP A 462 -32.86 9.24 11.58
CA ASP A 462 -33.57 8.01 11.90
C ASP A 462 -32.74 7.06 12.79
N ILE A 463 -33.06 7.03 14.09
CA ILE A 463 -32.47 6.12 15.08
C ILE A 463 -33.40 4.96 15.46
N SER A 464 -34.40 4.66 14.64
CA SER A 464 -35.41 3.64 14.93
C SER A 464 -34.81 2.27 15.22
N ASP A 465 -33.75 1.88 14.50
CA ASP A 465 -33.01 0.63 14.73
C ASP A 465 -31.84 0.81 15.71
N TRP A 466 -32.16 1.24 16.93
CA TRP A 466 -31.17 1.52 17.98
C TRP A 466 -30.19 0.35 18.23
N GLU A 467 -30.69 -0.88 18.14
CA GLU A 467 -29.93 -2.11 18.37
C GLU A 467 -29.12 -2.57 17.13
N GLY A 468 -29.36 -1.97 15.96
CA GLY A 468 -28.66 -2.32 14.71
C GLY A 468 -29.07 -3.67 14.12
N LYS A 469 -30.34 -4.08 14.29
CA LYS A 469 -30.87 -5.36 13.80
C LYS A 469 -31.00 -5.42 12.28
N GLN A 470 -30.97 -4.29 11.59
CA GLN A 470 -30.96 -4.21 10.13
C GLN A 470 -29.58 -4.53 9.54
N ASN A 471 -28.52 -4.56 10.36
CA ASN A 471 -27.18 -4.90 9.90
C ASN A 471 -27.13 -6.37 9.47
N THR A 472 -26.77 -6.62 8.20
CA THR A 472 -26.69 -7.98 7.63
C THR A 472 -25.29 -8.57 7.69
N ASN A 473 -24.28 -7.81 8.09
CA ASN A 473 -22.88 -8.21 8.12
C ASN A 473 -22.39 -8.65 9.49
N ASN A 474 -23.08 -8.24 10.56
CA ASN A 474 -22.70 -8.55 11.93
C ASN A 474 -23.95 -8.71 12.81
N ASN A 475 -23.93 -9.70 13.70
CA ASN A 475 -25.01 -9.94 14.67
C ASN A 475 -24.58 -9.63 16.12
N ASN A 476 -23.34 -9.24 16.34
CA ASN A 476 -22.87 -8.82 17.66
C ASN A 476 -23.30 -7.37 17.92
N ARG A 477 -24.15 -7.19 18.94
CA ARG A 477 -24.63 -5.88 19.41
C ARG A 477 -23.51 -4.87 19.68
N ALA A 478 -22.37 -5.33 20.20
CA ALA A 478 -21.21 -4.47 20.47
C ALA A 478 -20.67 -3.81 19.18
N LEU A 479 -20.95 -4.41 18.02
CA LEU A 479 -20.47 -3.97 16.71
C LEU A 479 -21.57 -3.39 15.81
N THR A 480 -22.82 -3.30 16.29
CA THR A 480 -23.97 -2.81 15.52
C THR A 480 -24.67 -1.64 16.18
N GLY A 481 -25.47 -0.92 15.40
CA GLY A 481 -26.34 0.14 15.87
C GLY A 481 -26.93 0.92 14.72
N PHE A 482 -27.83 1.87 15.03
CA PHE A 482 -28.58 2.65 14.03
C PHE A 482 -27.71 3.37 13.00
N TRP A 483 -26.43 3.61 13.30
CA TRP A 483 -25.46 4.34 12.46
C TRP A 483 -24.53 3.43 11.62
N ILE A 484 -24.58 2.10 11.77
CA ILE A 484 -23.73 1.15 11.03
C ILE A 484 -24.62 0.22 10.19
N GLU A 485 -24.72 0.53 8.90
CA GLU A 485 -25.46 -0.25 7.89
C GLU A 485 -26.92 -0.46 8.31
N SER A 486 -27.53 0.62 8.82
CA SER A 486 -28.82 0.58 9.51
C SER A 486 -29.67 1.82 9.15
N SER A 487 -30.60 2.22 10.03
CA SER A 487 -31.67 3.19 9.77
C SER A 487 -31.17 4.60 9.47
N LEU A 488 -30.08 5.03 10.11
CA LEU A 488 -29.56 6.39 9.94
C LEU A 488 -28.84 6.52 8.60
N LYS A 489 -29.22 7.54 7.83
CA LYS A 489 -28.65 7.82 6.51
C LYS A 489 -28.39 9.31 6.33
N ILE A 490 -27.24 9.62 5.75
CA ILE A 490 -26.79 10.98 5.42
C ILE A 490 -26.06 10.98 4.08
N SER A 491 -26.17 12.07 3.33
CA SER A 491 -25.47 12.26 2.06
C SER A 491 -24.12 12.97 2.24
N PRO A 492 -23.19 12.88 1.27
CA PRO A 492 -21.94 13.64 1.31
C PRO A 492 -22.13 15.14 1.53
N LYS A 493 -23.11 15.74 0.83
CA LYS A 493 -23.43 17.17 0.99
C LYS A 493 -23.90 17.49 2.40
N GLU A 494 -24.83 16.70 2.93
CA GLU A 494 -25.32 16.90 4.32
C GLU A 494 -24.21 16.71 5.35
N GLN A 495 -23.25 15.79 5.14
CA GLN A 495 -22.10 15.67 6.03
C GLN A 495 -21.28 16.97 6.08
N THR A 496 -21.06 17.65 4.94
CA THR A 496 -20.36 18.95 4.91
C THR A 496 -21.11 20.05 5.67
N GLU A 497 -22.44 20.10 5.52
CA GLU A 497 -23.29 21.05 6.22
C GLU A 497 -23.28 20.81 7.73
N VAL A 498 -23.30 19.55 8.16
CA VAL A 498 -23.19 19.20 9.59
C VAL A 498 -21.83 19.64 10.15
N MET A 499 -20.73 19.48 9.40
CA MET A 499 -19.42 19.96 9.84
C MET A 499 -19.40 21.49 10.00
N GLU A 500 -20.05 22.23 9.10
CA GLU A 500 -20.20 23.68 9.23
C GLU A 500 -21.00 24.06 10.48
N ARG A 501 -22.14 23.40 10.75
CA ARG A 501 -22.94 23.67 11.96
C ARG A 501 -22.18 23.40 13.26
N ILE A 502 -21.24 22.44 13.26
CA ILE A 502 -20.43 22.09 14.43
C ILE A 502 -19.24 23.04 14.60
N PHE A 503 -18.52 23.36 13.53
CA PHE A 503 -17.21 24.03 13.59
C PHE A 503 -17.18 25.44 12.99
N GLY A 504 -18.31 25.93 12.49
CA GLY A 504 -18.48 27.28 11.96
C GLY A 504 -18.71 28.31 13.06
N ASP A 505 -18.71 29.58 12.66
CA ASP A 505 -18.74 30.71 13.60
C ASP A 505 -20.05 30.83 14.38
N THR A 506 -21.12 30.22 13.86
CA THR A 506 -22.45 30.17 14.50
C THR A 506 -22.64 28.95 15.40
N SER A 507 -21.58 28.15 15.62
CA SER A 507 -21.63 26.96 16.46
C SER A 507 -22.06 27.30 17.89
N SER A 508 -22.97 26.48 18.42
CA SER A 508 -23.51 26.62 19.79
C SER A 508 -22.83 25.73 20.82
N TYR A 509 -21.81 24.97 20.41
CA TYR A 509 -21.10 24.04 21.29
C TYR A 509 -20.00 24.75 22.09
N SER A 510 -19.68 24.22 23.27
CA SER A 510 -18.61 24.77 24.08
C SER A 510 -17.25 24.73 23.37
N LYS A 511 -16.45 25.78 23.56
CA LYS A 511 -15.09 25.86 22.98
C LYS A 511 -14.21 24.71 23.44
N GLU A 512 -14.43 24.22 24.65
CA GLU A 512 -13.71 23.08 25.23
C GLU A 512 -14.02 21.79 24.48
N SER A 513 -15.29 21.42 24.33
CA SER A 513 -15.70 20.23 23.56
C SER A 513 -15.19 20.28 22.13
N LEU A 514 -15.31 21.44 21.47
CA LEU A 514 -14.81 21.61 20.11
C LEU A 514 -13.29 21.44 20.04
N SER A 515 -12.54 22.01 20.98
CA SER A 515 -11.08 21.87 21.03
C SER A 515 -10.65 20.42 21.20
N ARG A 516 -11.27 19.69 22.14
CA ARG A 516 -10.99 18.27 22.39
C ARG A 516 -11.35 17.40 21.18
N LEU A 517 -12.49 17.66 20.55
CA LEU A 517 -12.90 16.95 19.35
C LEU A 517 -11.94 17.23 18.17
N LYS A 518 -11.50 18.48 17.98
CA LYS A 518 -10.51 18.83 16.96
C LYS A 518 -9.19 18.09 17.17
N GLN A 519 -8.74 17.96 18.43
CA GLN A 519 -7.50 17.25 18.74
C GLN A 519 -7.52 15.80 18.27
N VAL A 520 -8.61 15.06 18.51
CA VAL A 520 -8.74 13.65 18.06
C VAL A 520 -9.05 13.52 16.58
N MET A 521 -9.66 14.54 15.95
CA MET A 521 -9.91 14.58 14.52
C MET A 521 -8.68 14.96 13.67
N LEU A 522 -7.66 15.59 14.27
CA LEU A 522 -6.46 16.04 13.55
C LEU A 522 -5.80 14.86 12.86
N THR A 523 -5.77 14.92 11.54
CA THR A 523 -5.42 13.79 10.68
C THR A 523 -4.16 14.03 9.88
N SER A 524 -3.95 15.27 9.43
CA SER A 524 -2.76 15.69 8.70
C SER A 524 -2.47 17.16 9.00
N GLN A 525 -1.20 17.53 9.07
CA GLN A 525 -0.78 18.91 9.26
C GLN A 525 0.50 19.15 8.44
N ASP A 526 0.42 20.08 7.49
CA ASP A 526 1.55 20.58 6.72
C ASP A 526 1.81 22.03 7.16
N LYS A 527 2.85 22.22 7.97
CA LYS A 527 3.22 23.54 8.49
C LYS A 527 3.86 24.45 7.44
N GLU A 528 4.43 23.89 6.38
CA GLU A 528 5.06 24.69 5.32
C GLU A 528 4.00 25.31 4.40
N LYS A 529 2.91 24.59 4.16
CA LYS A 529 1.78 25.04 3.36
C LYS A 529 0.64 25.70 4.14
N ASP A 530 0.76 25.76 5.47
CA ASP A 530 -0.29 26.23 6.38
C ASP A 530 -1.63 25.49 6.19
N ILE A 531 -1.57 24.15 6.16
CA ILE A 531 -2.73 23.27 5.98
C ILE A 531 -2.87 22.34 7.19
N ALA A 532 -4.05 22.32 7.79
CA ALA A 532 -4.43 21.35 8.82
C ALA A 532 -5.77 20.69 8.47
N ILE A 533 -5.81 19.36 8.45
CA ILE A 533 -6.98 18.58 8.03
C ILE A 533 -7.47 17.76 9.22
N TYR A 534 -8.76 17.92 9.53
CA TYR A 534 -9.45 17.30 10.65
C TYR A 534 -10.60 16.46 10.11
N GLY A 535 -10.69 15.18 10.45
CA GLY A 535 -11.77 14.36 9.93
C GLY A 535 -11.82 12.95 10.48
N LYS A 536 -12.81 12.21 9.99
CA LYS A 536 -13.01 10.80 10.35
C LYS A 536 -13.36 9.97 9.13
N THR A 537 -12.80 8.76 9.08
CA THR A 537 -13.11 7.74 8.09
C THR A 537 -14.37 6.95 8.46
N GLY A 538 -15.14 6.55 7.46
CA GLY A 538 -16.27 5.62 7.58
C GLY A 538 -16.17 4.51 6.55
N MET A 539 -16.58 3.30 6.91
CA MET A 539 -16.64 2.17 5.98
C MET A 539 -17.89 1.34 6.29
N GLY A 540 -18.65 1.01 5.26
CA GLY A 540 -19.83 0.16 5.29
C GLY A 540 -19.75 -0.93 4.23
N LYS A 541 -20.35 -2.07 4.53
CA LYS A 541 -20.42 -3.27 3.72
C LYS A 541 -21.88 -3.65 3.46
N ASP A 542 -22.08 -4.36 2.37
CA ASP A 542 -23.31 -5.08 2.06
C ASP A 542 -22.94 -6.50 1.66
N ASN A 543 -23.47 -7.49 2.38
CA ASN A 543 -23.15 -8.92 2.21
C ASN A 543 -21.64 -9.21 2.16
N GLY A 544 -20.88 -8.59 3.07
CA GLY A 544 -19.43 -8.75 3.21
C GLY A 544 -18.58 -7.93 2.24
N ILE A 545 -19.19 -7.27 1.25
CA ILE A 545 -18.51 -6.47 0.24
C ILE A 545 -18.56 -5.01 0.65
N THR A 546 -17.42 -4.31 0.67
CA THR A 546 -17.40 -2.87 0.94
C THR A 546 -18.18 -2.11 -0.13
N THR A 547 -19.26 -1.45 0.27
CA THR A 547 -20.12 -0.67 -0.62
C THR A 547 -19.93 0.82 -0.45
N ASP A 548 -19.49 1.24 0.74
CA ASP A 548 -19.46 2.64 1.14
C ASP A 548 -18.16 2.93 1.88
N ALA A 549 -17.42 3.92 1.41
CA ALA A 549 -16.26 4.44 2.11
C ALA A 549 -16.28 5.97 2.12
N TRP A 550 -15.90 6.53 3.25
CA TRP A 550 -16.05 7.95 3.54
C TRP A 550 -14.78 8.50 4.16
N PHE A 551 -14.53 9.77 3.89
CA PHE A 551 -13.77 10.63 4.76
C PHE A 551 -14.40 12.02 4.78
N THR A 552 -14.75 12.49 5.97
CA THR A 552 -15.49 13.75 6.15
C THR A 552 -14.90 14.55 7.30
N GLY A 553 -14.97 15.87 7.19
CA GLY A 553 -14.44 16.77 8.20
C GLY A 553 -14.30 18.20 7.71
N PHE A 554 -13.29 18.90 8.23
CA PHE A 554 -12.95 20.26 7.82
C PHE A 554 -11.44 20.43 7.71
N ALA A 555 -11.01 21.42 6.95
CA ALA A 555 -9.62 21.80 6.80
C ALA A 555 -9.46 23.29 7.01
N ASP A 556 -8.36 23.68 7.66
CA ASP A 556 -7.90 25.05 7.74
C ASP A 556 -6.75 25.19 6.73
N VAL A 557 -6.93 25.99 5.68
CA VAL A 557 -5.98 26.18 4.57
C VAL A 557 -5.65 27.67 4.49
N SER A 558 -4.40 28.04 4.79
CA SER A 558 -3.94 29.44 4.80
C SER A 558 -4.86 30.37 5.62
N GLY A 559 -5.31 29.89 6.79
CA GLY A 559 -6.22 30.61 7.68
C GLY A 559 -7.71 30.55 7.31
N GLN A 560 -8.08 30.00 6.15
CA GLN A 560 -9.48 29.86 5.73
C GLN A 560 -10.01 28.44 6.00
N ARG A 561 -11.19 28.36 6.64
CA ARG A 561 -11.84 27.07 6.92
C ARG A 561 -12.67 26.59 5.73
N LYS A 562 -12.50 25.33 5.37
CA LYS A 562 -13.28 24.62 4.34
C LYS A 562 -13.86 23.34 4.93
N TYR A 563 -15.12 23.03 4.62
CA TYR A 563 -15.78 21.78 5.05
C TYR A 563 -15.81 20.80 3.89
N PHE A 564 -15.58 19.52 4.15
CA PHE A 564 -15.48 18.56 3.06
C PHE A 564 -16.05 17.19 3.41
N CYS A 565 -16.48 16.50 2.36
CA CYS A 565 -16.83 15.09 2.41
C CYS A 565 -16.42 14.44 1.10
N VAL A 566 -15.64 13.37 1.19
CA VAL A 566 -15.34 12.48 0.06
C VAL A 566 -15.98 11.14 0.32
N TYR A 567 -16.77 10.70 -0.65
CA TYR A 567 -17.46 9.43 -0.66
C TYR A 567 -17.00 8.58 -1.83
N LEU A 568 -16.76 7.31 -1.57
CA LEU A 568 -16.52 6.28 -2.58
C LEU A 568 -17.57 5.19 -2.41
N GLY A 569 -18.25 4.89 -3.50
CA GLY A 569 -19.20 3.79 -3.62
C GLY A 569 -18.60 2.60 -4.34
N LYS A 570 -19.31 1.47 -4.27
CA LYS A 570 -18.95 0.24 -5.00
C LYS A 570 -18.55 0.56 -6.44
N THR A 571 -17.35 0.13 -6.82
CA THR A 571 -16.78 0.30 -8.14
C THR A 571 -16.48 -1.09 -8.71
N ASN A 572 -16.89 -1.37 -9.95
CA ASN A 572 -16.66 -2.67 -10.56
C ASN A 572 -15.16 -2.90 -10.76
N GLY A 573 -14.63 -3.99 -10.17
CA GLY A 573 -13.23 -4.37 -10.32
C GLY A 573 -12.23 -3.56 -9.48
N ALA A 574 -12.68 -2.79 -8.50
CA ALA A 574 -11.81 -2.06 -7.59
C ALA A 574 -12.30 -2.15 -6.14
N ASP A 575 -11.38 -2.38 -5.20
CA ASP A 575 -11.68 -2.35 -3.78
C ASP A 575 -11.75 -0.90 -3.27
N VAL A 576 -12.86 -0.58 -2.65
CA VAL A 576 -13.14 0.76 -2.14
C VAL A 576 -12.78 0.80 -0.66
N THR A 577 -11.94 1.75 -0.26
CA THR A 577 -11.48 1.87 1.13
C THR A 577 -11.62 3.29 1.66
N SER A 578 -11.79 3.41 2.98
CA SER A 578 -11.90 4.72 3.64
C SER A 578 -10.55 5.44 3.71
N THR A 579 -9.44 4.68 3.67
CA THR A 579 -8.10 5.22 3.43
C THR A 579 -8.03 5.93 2.09
N LYS A 580 -8.55 5.32 1.02
CA LYS A 580 -8.57 5.94 -0.31
C LYS A 580 -9.44 7.20 -0.35
N ALA A 581 -10.62 7.18 0.27
CA ALA A 581 -11.46 8.37 0.38
C ALA A 581 -10.72 9.52 1.12
N LYS A 582 -9.97 9.18 2.16
CA LYS A 582 -9.13 10.13 2.90
C LYS A 582 -7.97 10.68 2.05
N GLU A 583 -7.28 9.84 1.29
CA GLU A 583 -6.22 10.28 0.38
C GLU A 583 -6.74 11.25 -0.67
N ILE A 584 -7.89 10.95 -1.28
CA ILE A 584 -8.53 11.82 -2.27
C ILE A 584 -8.89 13.17 -1.64
N ALA A 585 -9.50 13.17 -0.45
CA ALA A 585 -9.82 14.42 0.24
C ALA A 585 -8.57 15.26 0.53
N ILE A 586 -7.51 14.64 1.06
CA ILE A 586 -6.26 15.34 1.35
C ILE A 586 -5.66 15.90 0.07
N GLN A 587 -5.69 15.15 -1.03
CA GLN A 587 -5.18 15.60 -2.33
C GLN A 587 -5.97 16.82 -2.82
N ILE A 588 -7.29 16.70 -2.89
CA ILE A 588 -8.15 17.79 -3.36
C ILE A 588 -7.93 19.05 -2.49
N ILE A 589 -7.91 18.91 -1.16
CA ILE A 589 -7.71 20.05 -0.24
C ILE A 589 -6.32 20.67 -0.39
N SER A 590 -5.30 19.86 -0.67
CA SER A 590 -3.92 20.35 -0.82
C SER A 590 -3.67 21.06 -2.15
N ASP A 591 -4.57 20.88 -3.12
CA ASP A 591 -4.51 21.51 -4.44
C ASP A 591 -5.39 22.79 -4.52
N LEU A 592 -6.19 23.08 -3.48
CA LEU A 592 -6.89 24.35 -3.28
C LEU A 592 -5.94 25.45 -2.82
#